data_AF-A0A7S3HXK3-F1
#
_entry.id   AF-A0A7S3HXK3-F1
#
_cell.length_a   1.000
_cell.length_b   1.000
_cell.length_c   1.000
_cell.angle_alpha   90.00
_cell.angle_beta   90.00
_cell.angle_gamma   90.00
#
_symmetry.space_group_name_H-M   'P 1'
#
loop_
_entity.id
_entity.type
_entity.pdbx_description
1 polymer ?
#
loop_
_entity_poly.entity_id
_entity_poly.type
_entity_poly.pdbx_seq_one_letter_code
_entity_poly.pdbx_strand_id
1 'polypeptide(L)'
;GGCEIKLSVAVDYSKSNGDQSSPGSLHNLQDNNLYVQAIEQAVAIMQYYNASKKIAAYGFGARVVPNHETSNCFALTADIFNPYVKGIKGLIEAHERTLQQVELSQPAQLTEVIETVMNRAEDG
;
A
#
# COMPACT_ATOMS: atom_id res chain seq x y z
N GLY A 1 15.30 -27.39 -0.73
CA GLY A 1 13.95 -26.89 -0.40
C GLY A 1 14.08 -25.46 0.06
N GLY A 2 13.43 -24.51 -0.62
CA GLY A 2 13.57 -23.08 -0.36
C GLY A 2 12.31 -22.34 -0.81
N CYS A 3 11.17 -22.74 -0.26
CA CYS A 3 9.91 -22.06 -0.52
C CYS A 3 9.91 -20.72 0.23
N GLU A 4 9.87 -19.62 -0.51
CA GLU A 4 9.72 -18.27 0.01
C GLU A 4 8.32 -17.75 -0.33
N ILE A 5 7.64 -17.17 0.65
CA ILE A 5 6.36 -16.49 0.39
C ILE A 5 6.66 -15.04 -0.01
N LYS A 6 6.41 -14.69 -1.28
CA LYS A 6 6.42 -13.31 -1.75
C LYS A 6 5.18 -12.59 -1.17
N LEU A 7 5.39 -11.45 -0.51
CA LEU A 7 4.32 -10.68 0.12
C LEU A 7 3.99 -9.43 -0.70
N SER A 8 2.71 -9.21 -0.94
CA SER A 8 2.18 -7.99 -1.54
C SER A 8 1.15 -7.36 -0.60
N VAL A 9 1.18 -6.04 -0.46
CA VAL A 9 0.24 -5.26 0.34
C VAL A 9 -0.36 -4.18 -0.53
N ALA A 10 -1.68 -4.00 -0.44
CA ALA A 10 -2.39 -2.93 -1.09
C ALA A 10 -3.17 -2.09 -0.07
N VAL A 11 -2.98 -0.78 -0.09
CA VAL A 11 -3.61 0.17 0.84
C VAL A 11 -4.71 0.96 0.14
N ASP A 12 -5.87 1.06 0.78
CA ASP A 12 -6.99 1.86 0.29
C ASP A 12 -6.79 3.34 0.63
N TYR A 13 -6.64 4.19 -0.38
CA TYR A 13 -6.56 5.64 -0.25
C TYR A 13 -7.85 6.34 -0.71
N SER A 14 -8.98 5.64 -0.66
CA SER A 14 -10.28 6.20 -1.00
C SER A 14 -10.70 7.33 -0.05
N LYS A 15 -11.41 8.33 -0.59
CA LYS A 15 -11.91 9.47 0.19
C LYS A 15 -12.82 9.08 1.36
N SER A 16 -13.44 7.90 1.33
CA SER A 16 -14.26 7.35 2.42
C SER A 16 -13.49 7.13 3.72
N ASN A 17 -12.16 6.99 3.68
CA ASN A 17 -11.33 6.80 4.86
C ASN A 17 -11.10 8.09 5.66
N GLY A 18 -11.52 9.24 5.13
CA GLY A 18 -11.36 10.55 5.75
C GLY A 18 -9.95 11.12 5.57
N ASP A 19 -9.84 12.44 5.57
CA ASP A 19 -8.58 13.15 5.40
C ASP A 19 -7.60 12.86 6.55
N GLN A 20 -6.31 12.69 6.24
CA GLN A 20 -5.24 12.38 7.20
C GLN A 20 -5.11 13.37 8.37
N SER A 21 -5.58 14.61 8.23
CA SER A 21 -5.59 15.59 9.32
C SER A 21 -6.83 15.52 10.21
N SER A 22 -7.80 14.65 9.88
CA SER A 22 -9.06 14.54 10.61
C SER A 22 -8.94 13.54 11.77
N PRO A 23 -9.36 13.92 13.00
CA PRO A 23 -9.29 13.03 14.16
C PRO A 23 -9.98 11.67 13.98
N GLY A 24 -11.05 11.61 13.19
CA GLY A 24 -11.79 10.38 12.89
C GLY A 24 -11.34 9.64 11.63
N SER A 25 -10.27 10.07 10.97
CA SER A 25 -9.74 9.38 9.80
C SER A 25 -9.05 8.08 10.18
N LEU A 26 -9.24 7.05 9.36
CA LEU A 26 -8.49 5.79 9.48
C LEU A 26 -7.00 5.99 9.14
N HIS A 27 -6.69 7.03 8.35
CA HIS A 27 -5.36 7.46 7.93
C HIS A 27 -4.76 8.57 8.81
N ASN A 28 -5.34 8.81 9.99
CA ASN A 28 -4.88 9.88 10.87
C ASN A 28 -3.36 9.72 11.17
N LEU A 29 -2.57 10.75 10.85
CA LEU A 29 -1.11 10.73 11.04
C LEU A 29 -0.68 11.11 12.48
N GLN A 30 -1.57 11.73 13.25
CA GLN A 30 -1.27 12.21 14.61
C GLN A 30 -1.74 11.23 15.70
N ASP A 31 -2.88 10.57 15.48
CA ASP A 31 -3.49 9.62 16.41
C ASP A 31 -3.79 8.27 15.72
N ASN A 32 -3.77 7.18 16.49
CA ASN A 32 -4.33 5.84 16.22
C ASN A 32 -4.55 5.42 14.74
N ASN A 33 -3.52 5.54 13.89
CA ASN A 33 -3.61 5.13 12.48
C ASN A 33 -3.90 3.62 12.39
N LEU A 34 -5.11 3.28 11.96
CA LEU A 34 -5.56 1.89 11.93
C LEU A 34 -4.92 1.10 10.79
N TYR A 35 -4.49 1.77 9.71
CA TYR A 35 -3.74 1.13 8.62
C TYR A 35 -2.33 0.74 9.05
N VAL A 36 -1.62 1.61 9.78
CA VAL A 36 -0.29 1.29 10.33
C VAL A 36 -0.38 0.09 11.27
N GLN A 37 -1.36 0.09 12.18
CA GLN A 37 -1.58 -1.05 13.09
C GLN A 37 -1.88 -2.34 12.35
N ALA A 38 -2.75 -2.30 11.33
CA ALA A 38 -3.07 -3.46 10.53
C ALA A 38 -1.84 -3.99 9.77
N ILE A 39 -1.02 -3.10 9.21
CA ILE A 39 0.24 -3.44 8.53
C ILE A 39 1.19 -4.14 9.51
N GLU A 40 1.41 -3.56 10.69
CA GLU A 40 2.29 -4.16 11.69
C GLU A 40 1.84 -5.57 12.07
N GLN A 41 0.56 -5.77 12.36
CA GLN A 41 0.03 -7.07 12.79
C GLN A 41 0.08 -8.11 11.66
N ALA A 42 -0.40 -7.76 10.46
CA ALA A 42 -0.46 -8.69 9.34
C ALA A 42 0.92 -9.08 8.83
N VAL A 43 1.82 -8.10 8.70
CA VAL A 43 3.15 -8.32 8.13
C VAL A 43 4.11 -8.94 9.16
N ALA A 44 3.94 -8.70 10.46
CA ALA A 44 4.79 -9.31 11.51
C ALA A 44 4.77 -10.83 11.48
N ILE A 45 3.65 -11.46 11.10
CA ILE A 45 3.57 -12.92 10.96
C ILE A 45 4.16 -13.36 9.63
N MET A 46 3.74 -12.71 8.54
CA MET A 46 4.13 -13.10 7.17
C MET A 46 5.62 -12.93 6.91
N GLN A 47 6.26 -11.94 7.53
CA GLN A 47 7.68 -11.69 7.32
C GLN A 47 8.56 -12.89 7.72
N TYR A 48 8.15 -13.75 8.67
CA TYR A 48 8.93 -14.94 9.02
C TYR A 48 9.07 -15.94 7.88
N TYR A 49 8.12 -15.94 6.94
CA TYR A 49 8.10 -16.81 5.76
C TYR A 49 8.65 -16.14 4.49
N ASN A 50 9.01 -14.86 4.57
CA ASN A 50 9.62 -14.08 3.50
C ASN A 50 11.11 -13.85 3.81
N ALA A 51 11.98 -14.65 3.22
CA ALA A 51 13.41 -14.63 3.51
C ALA A 51 14.10 -13.34 3.05
N SER A 52 13.67 -12.79 1.90
CA SER A 52 14.20 -11.56 1.31
C SER A 52 13.76 -10.29 2.03
N LYS A 53 12.71 -10.38 2.86
CA LYS A 53 11.99 -9.27 3.49
C LYS A 53 11.49 -8.22 2.49
N LYS A 54 11.31 -8.61 1.22
CA LYS A 54 10.78 -7.72 0.17
C LYS A 54 9.26 -7.81 0.14
N ILE A 55 8.62 -6.66 0.20
CA ILE A 55 7.16 -6.53 0.17
C ILE A 55 6.81 -5.64 -1.02
N ALA A 56 5.98 -6.12 -1.95
CA ALA A 56 5.45 -5.27 -3.01
C ALA A 56 4.33 -4.40 -2.42
N ALA A 57 4.45 -3.07 -2.53
CA ALA A 57 3.58 -2.11 -1.87
C ALA A 57 2.77 -1.31 -2.89
N TYR A 58 1.45 -1.50 -2.88
CA TYR A 58 0.50 -0.87 -3.80
C TYR A 58 -0.55 -0.03 -3.08
N GLY A 59 -1.14 0.90 -3.80
CA GLY A 59 -2.25 1.72 -3.36
C GLY A 59 -3.31 1.85 -4.44
N PHE A 60 -4.53 2.20 -4.02
CA PHE A 60 -5.65 2.43 -4.92
C PHE A 60 -6.59 3.50 -4.38
N GLY A 61 -7.41 4.09 -5.26
CA GLY A 61 -8.44 5.06 -4.87
C GLY A 61 -7.91 6.46 -4.61
N ALA A 62 -6.77 6.85 -5.18
CA ALA A 62 -6.21 8.20 -5.00
C ALA A 62 -5.86 8.87 -6.32
N ARG A 63 -5.87 10.21 -6.35
CA ARG A 63 -5.30 10.99 -7.45
C ARG A 63 -3.82 11.15 -7.24
N VAL A 64 -3.04 10.68 -8.19
CA VAL A 64 -1.57 10.76 -8.16
C VAL A 64 -1.12 11.97 -8.96
N VAL A 65 -0.25 12.79 -8.37
CA VAL A 65 0.36 13.97 -9.01
C VAL A 65 1.42 13.50 -10.02
N PRO A 66 1.56 14.11 -11.22
CA PRO A 66 0.94 15.37 -11.69
C PRO A 66 -0.34 15.20 -12.52
N ASN A 67 -0.77 13.98 -12.83
CA ASN A 67 -1.89 13.78 -13.75
C ASN A 67 -3.25 14.12 -13.11
N HIS A 68 -3.36 14.14 -11.78
CA HIS A 68 -4.59 14.39 -11.03
C HIS A 68 -5.77 13.48 -11.40
N GLU A 69 -5.48 12.37 -12.07
CA GLU A 69 -6.44 11.31 -12.38
C GLU A 69 -6.49 10.31 -11.25
N THR A 70 -7.70 9.81 -10.94
CA THR A 70 -7.87 8.74 -9.96
C THR A 70 -7.18 7.48 -10.48
N SER A 71 -6.20 6.98 -9.73
CA SER A 71 -5.55 5.71 -9.96
C SER A 71 -6.06 4.67 -8.97
N ASN A 72 -6.45 3.51 -9.47
CA ASN A 72 -6.77 2.34 -8.65
C ASN A 72 -5.61 1.34 -8.61
N CYS A 73 -4.44 1.67 -9.16
CA CYS A 73 -3.24 0.87 -8.96
C CYS A 73 -1.99 1.72 -9.16
N PHE A 74 -1.30 2.00 -8.06
CA PHE A 74 -0.01 2.68 -8.09
C PHE A 74 0.93 2.06 -7.04
N ALA A 75 2.23 2.19 -7.27
CA ALA A 75 3.23 1.73 -6.31
C ALA A 75 3.51 2.81 -5.26
N LEU A 76 3.59 2.41 -3.99
CA LEU A 76 3.94 3.33 -2.87
C LEU A 76 5.39 3.82 -2.97
N THR A 77 6.22 3.16 -3.78
CA THR A 77 7.60 3.56 -4.10
C THR A 77 7.66 4.70 -5.13
N ALA A 78 6.53 5.09 -5.72
CA ALA A 78 6.42 5.95 -6.90
C ALA A 78 7.04 5.37 -8.19
N ASP A 79 7.45 4.10 -8.17
CA ASP A 79 7.93 3.36 -9.33
C ASP A 79 7.14 2.06 -9.48
N ILE A 80 6.23 2.04 -10.45
CA ILE A 80 5.40 0.86 -10.71
C ILE A 80 6.21 -0.34 -11.18
N PHE A 81 7.40 -0.15 -11.75
CA PHE A 81 8.29 -1.25 -12.18
C PHE A 81 9.12 -1.79 -11.02
N ASN A 82 9.29 -1.01 -9.95
CA ASN A 82 9.95 -1.42 -8.71
C ASN A 82 9.09 -1.12 -7.47
N PRO A 83 8.04 -1.91 -7.21
CA PRO A 83 7.10 -1.68 -6.12
C PRO A 83 7.60 -2.18 -4.75
N TYR A 84 8.85 -2.63 -4.65
CA TYR A 84 9.34 -3.36 -3.47
C TYR A 84 9.90 -2.44 -2.38
N VAL A 85 9.40 -2.61 -1.17
CA VAL A 85 9.95 -2.03 0.06
C VAL A 85 10.55 -3.12 0.95
N LYS A 86 11.43 -2.73 1.89
CA LYS A 86 12.12 -3.66 2.80
C LYS A 86 11.48 -3.67 4.18
N GLY A 87 10.84 -4.78 4.53
CA GLY A 87 10.23 -5.03 5.83
C GLY A 87 9.08 -4.07 6.19
N ILE A 88 8.55 -4.23 7.40
CA ILE A 88 7.42 -3.46 7.93
C ILE A 88 7.72 -1.96 7.93
N LYS A 89 8.90 -1.58 8.43
CA LYS A 89 9.30 -0.18 8.53
C LYS A 89 9.29 0.52 7.17
N GLY A 90 9.86 -0.12 6.13
CA GLY A 90 9.86 0.46 4.78
C GLY A 90 8.46 0.58 4.19
N LEU A 91 7.54 -0.32 4.55
CA LEU A 91 6.14 -0.24 4.13
C LEU A 91 5.39 0.91 4.81
N ILE A 92 5.59 1.10 6.12
CA ILE A 92 4.99 2.23 6.86
C ILE A 92 5.51 3.56 6.33
N GLU A 93 6.82 3.71 6.17
CA GLU A 93 7.42 4.94 5.61
C GLU A 93 6.91 5.25 4.21
N ALA A 94 6.75 4.24 3.35
CA ALA A 94 6.21 4.41 2.01
C ALA A 94 4.72 4.78 2.04
N HIS A 95 3.95 4.21 2.97
CA HIS A 95 2.54 4.55 3.17
C HIS A 95 2.37 6.01 3.62
N GLU A 96 3.07 6.44 4.67
CA GLU A 96 3.00 7.82 5.18
C GLU A 96 3.43 8.85 4.14
N ARG A 97 4.51 8.57 3.40
CA ARG A 97 4.96 9.43 2.29
C ARG A 97 3.90 9.53 1.20
N THR A 98 3.32 8.40 0.81
CA THR A 98 2.28 8.35 -0.22
C THR A 98 1.08 9.18 0.19
N LEU A 99 0.63 9.05 1.43
CA LEU A 99 -0.51 9.79 1.98
C LEU A 99 -0.33 11.32 1.89
N GLN A 100 0.92 11.82 1.97
CA GLN A 100 1.25 13.24 1.79
C GLN A 100 1.33 13.68 0.31
N GLN A 101 1.43 12.75 -0.63
CA GLN A 101 1.71 13.01 -2.05
C GLN A 101 0.50 12.75 -2.96
N VAL A 102 -0.56 12.13 -2.44
CA VAL A 102 -1.77 11.79 -3.19
C VAL A 102 -2.98 12.49 -2.60
N GLU A 103 -3.98 12.75 -3.44
CA GLU A 103 -5.28 13.23 -2.97
C GLU A 103 -6.25 12.05 -2.89
N LEU A 104 -6.84 11.82 -1.72
CA LEU A 104 -7.81 10.73 -1.54
C LEU A 104 -9.01 10.94 -2.49
N SER A 105 -9.35 9.92 -3.27
CA SER A 105 -10.31 10.05 -4.37
C SER A 105 -11.35 8.93 -4.38
N GLN A 106 -12.35 9.08 -5.24
CA GLN A 106 -13.35 8.07 -5.54
C GLN A 106 -13.71 8.17 -7.04
N PRO A 107 -14.22 7.09 -7.67
CA PRO A 107 -14.46 5.76 -7.09
C PRO A 107 -13.15 5.00 -6.83
N ALA A 108 -13.11 4.19 -5.77
CA ALA A 108 -12.01 3.27 -5.50
C ALA A 108 -12.41 1.86 -5.94
N GLN A 109 -11.60 1.24 -6.79
CA GLN A 109 -11.89 -0.07 -7.36
C GLN A 109 -10.77 -1.05 -7.02
N LEU A 110 -11.12 -2.19 -6.41
CA LEU A 110 -10.14 -3.20 -6.01
C LEU A 110 -9.66 -4.07 -7.19
N THR A 111 -10.44 -4.16 -8.27
CA THR A 111 -10.19 -5.05 -9.41
C THR A 111 -8.81 -4.84 -10.03
N GLU A 112 -8.42 -3.58 -10.28
CA GLU A 112 -7.13 -3.24 -10.90
C GLU A 112 -5.93 -3.67 -10.03
N VAL A 113 -6.05 -3.56 -8.70
CA VAL A 113 -5.03 -4.02 -7.77
C VAL A 113 -4.90 -5.54 -7.80
N ILE A 114 -6.04 -6.25 -7.76
CA ILE A 114 -6.06 -7.72 -7.76
C ILE A 114 -5.41 -8.25 -9.03
N GLU A 115 -5.81 -7.74 -10.20
CA GLU A 115 -5.24 -8.15 -11.50
C GLU A 115 -3.73 -7.92 -11.54
N THR A 116 -3.27 -6.76 -11.04
CA THR A 116 -1.84 -6.43 -10.98
C THR A 116 -1.06 -7.39 -10.09
N VAL A 117 -1.61 -7.77 -8.93
CA VAL A 117 -0.98 -8.72 -8.01
C VAL A 117 -0.97 -10.13 -8.60
N MET A 118 -2.04 -10.54 -9.28
CA MET A 118 -2.16 -11.85 -9.93
C MET A 118 -1.14 -12.01 -11.06
N ASN A 119 -1.07 -11.04 -11.98
CA ASN A 119 -0.12 -11.09 -13.11
C ASN A 119 1.33 -11.22 -12.61
N ARG A 120 1.68 -10.52 -11.52
CA ARG A 120 3.03 -10.60 -10.93
C ARG A 120 3.32 -11.89 -10.16
N ALA A 121 2.29 -12.61 -9.73
CA ALA A 121 2.44 -13.92 -9.10
C ALA A 121 2.72 -15.01 -10.15
N GLU A 122 2.23 -14.83 -11.39
CA GLU A 122 2.42 -15.76 -12.50
C GLU A 122 3.81 -15.63 -13.17
N ASP A 123 4.41 -14.44 -13.16
CA ASP A 123 5.76 -14.18 -13.71
C ASP A 123 6.92 -14.64 -12.79
N GLY A 124 6.61 -15.28 -11.66
CA GLY A 124 7.50 -15.45 -10.51
C GLY A 124 7.97 -16.86 -10.22
#